data_AF-A0A926KMR1-F1
#
_entry.id   AF-A0A926KMR1-F1
#
_cell.length_a   1.000
_cell.length_b   1.000
_cell.length_c   1.000
_cell.angle_alpha   90.00
_cell.angle_beta   90.00
_cell.angle_gamma   90.00
#
_symmetry.space_group_name_H-M   'P 1'
#
loop_
_entity.id
_entity.type
_entity.pdbx_description
1 polymer ?
#
loop_
_entity_poly.entity_id
_entity_poly.type
_entity_poly.pdbx_seq_one_letter_code
_entity_poly.pdbx_strand_id
1 'polypeptide(L)'
;MAYVVVHPFMDDFHFIDFNSYESFPLDKKKGAAAAMILFLPIHFDANEGFITIVSIVLLLLFIALPKRIPMPVALLIMIFNSYLGRATDNILASPAPYDLYDTMDTHSYDLFDLLLYSLPYPLQGYLYVYFYDKFRLRGAYQAIHIIIWSVASIIFEAIGVWLSVFKYHGWHLSYSFPVYLLTFCLNSLLFHLAMKHNSLWKLK
;
A
#
# COMPACT_ATOMS: atom_id res chain seq x y z
N MET A 1 -50.25 25.40 -26.24
CA MET A 1 -48.97 26.10 -26.43
C MET A 1 -47.99 25.52 -25.43
N ALA A 2 -46.88 25.00 -25.95
CA ALA A 2 -45.66 24.46 -25.34
C ALA A 2 -45.60 24.08 -23.83
N TYR A 3 -45.36 22.78 -23.63
CA TYR A 3 -44.51 22.08 -22.64
C TYR A 3 -43.68 22.92 -21.66
N VAL A 4 -43.52 22.45 -20.42
CA VAL A 4 -42.34 21.68 -19.96
C VAL A 4 -42.72 20.86 -18.71
N VAL A 5 -42.48 19.55 -18.81
CA VAL A 5 -42.39 18.60 -17.71
C VAL A 5 -41.05 18.84 -17.00
N VAL A 6 -41.07 19.13 -15.71
CA VAL A 6 -39.90 18.93 -14.83
C VAL A 6 -40.37 17.99 -13.71
N HIS A 7 -39.81 16.80 -13.71
CA HIS A 7 -39.94 15.80 -12.65
C HIS A 7 -39.60 16.40 -11.28
N PRO A 8 -40.28 16.02 -10.19
CA PRO A 8 -39.81 16.31 -8.85
C PRO A 8 -38.69 15.30 -8.54
N PHE A 9 -37.45 15.72 -8.73
CA PHE A 9 -36.27 15.00 -8.25
C PHE A 9 -35.46 15.97 -7.39
N MET A 10 -36.03 16.37 -6.25
CA MET A 10 -35.36 17.12 -5.17
C MET A 10 -36.39 17.47 -4.09
N ASP A 11 -36.74 16.52 -3.21
CA ASP A 11 -37.48 16.82 -1.97
C ASP A 11 -36.95 16.08 -0.72
N ASP A 12 -35.86 15.32 -0.83
CA ASP A 12 -35.22 14.66 0.32
C ASP A 12 -33.84 15.27 0.63
N PHE A 13 -33.83 16.57 0.95
CA PHE A 13 -32.77 17.13 1.80
C PHE A 13 -33.35 17.33 3.19
N HIS A 14 -33.35 16.25 3.98
CA HIS A 14 -33.39 16.40 5.43
C HIS A 14 -32.11 17.15 5.83
N PHE A 15 -32.28 18.42 6.22
CA PHE A 15 -31.25 19.15 6.96
C PHE A 15 -30.85 18.28 8.15
N ILE A 16 -29.59 17.82 8.16
CA ILE A 16 -29.00 17.12 9.30
C ILE A 16 -29.00 18.11 10.46
N ASP A 17 -29.86 17.88 11.46
CA ASP A 17 -29.85 18.63 12.71
C ASP A 17 -28.58 18.24 13.49
N PHE A 18 -27.58 19.11 13.39
CA PHE A 18 -26.28 18.97 14.05
C PHE A 18 -26.37 19.02 15.59
N ASN A 19 -27.52 19.33 16.18
CA ASN A 19 -27.69 19.38 17.64
C ASN A 19 -28.02 18.02 18.29
N SER A 20 -28.13 16.94 17.52
CA SER A 20 -28.46 15.60 18.06
C SER A 20 -27.25 14.77 18.52
N TYR A 21 -26.02 15.30 18.39
CA TYR A 21 -24.78 14.61 18.83
C TYR A 21 -24.36 14.91 20.28
N GLU A 22 -25.17 15.63 21.06
CA GLU A 22 -24.91 15.83 22.50
C GLU A 22 -25.52 14.68 23.33
N SER A 23 -24.84 13.53 23.36
CA SER A 23 -24.84 12.60 24.52
C SER A 23 -23.96 11.37 24.28
N PHE A 24 -22.72 11.56 23.83
CA PHE A 24 -21.70 10.54 24.05
C PHE A 24 -21.09 10.78 25.44
N PRO A 25 -21.12 9.81 26.38
CA PRO A 25 -20.54 10.03 27.70
C PRO A 25 -19.03 10.21 27.53
N LEU A 26 -18.57 11.44 27.75
CA LEU A 26 -17.16 11.79 27.90
C LEU A 26 -16.62 11.06 29.14
N ASP A 27 -15.97 9.92 28.91
CA ASP A 27 -15.07 9.34 29.91
C ASP A 27 -14.02 10.41 30.28
N LYS A 28 -14.05 10.82 31.55
CA LYS A 28 -13.21 11.86 32.15
C LYS A 28 -11.77 11.37 32.34
N LYS A 29 -11.13 10.93 31.26
CA LYS A 29 -9.68 10.68 31.16
C LYS A 29 -9.12 11.24 29.85
N LYS A 30 -9.31 12.54 29.62
CA LYS A 30 -8.58 13.29 28.58
C LYS A 30 -7.95 14.52 29.18
N GLY A 31 -6.68 14.36 29.57
CA GLY A 31 -5.79 15.39 30.09
C GLY A 31 -4.33 14.97 29.90
N ALA A 32 -4.01 14.35 28.76
CA ALA A 32 -2.64 14.17 28.31
C ALA A 32 -2.66 14.40 26.80
N ALA A 33 -1.73 15.22 26.33
CA ALA A 33 -1.57 15.60 24.94
C ALA A 33 -1.72 14.40 24.00
N ALA A 34 -2.37 14.62 22.85
CA ALA A 34 -2.47 13.66 21.76
C ALA A 34 -1.08 13.34 21.19
N ALA A 35 -0.33 12.52 21.91
CA ALA A 35 0.74 11.73 21.35
C ALA A 35 0.07 10.62 20.54
N MET A 36 0.40 10.51 19.25
CA MET A 36 0.25 9.25 18.52
C MET A 36 1.14 8.25 19.25
N ILE A 37 0.58 7.56 20.24
CA ILE A 37 1.25 6.46 20.92
C ILE A 37 1.15 5.30 19.94
N LEU A 38 2.26 4.99 19.28
CA LEU A 38 2.39 3.75 18.54
C LEU A 38 2.22 2.60 19.54
N PHE A 39 1.18 1.80 19.37
CA PHE A 39 0.96 0.66 20.23
C PHE A 39 1.98 -0.42 19.86
N LEU A 40 2.63 -0.99 20.88
CA LEU A 40 3.36 -2.24 20.72
C LEU A 40 2.33 -3.37 20.72
N PRO A 41 2.54 -4.46 19.97
CA PRO A 41 1.62 -5.57 19.99
C PRO A 41 1.62 -6.18 21.39
N ILE A 42 0.43 -6.55 21.86
CA ILE A 42 0.22 -7.12 23.19
C ILE A 42 0.83 -8.53 23.27
N HIS A 43 0.84 -9.25 22.13
CA HIS A 43 1.46 -10.56 21.96
C HIS A 43 2.23 -10.60 20.65
N PHE A 44 3.39 -11.26 20.65
CA PHE A 44 4.14 -11.53 19.42
C PHE A 44 3.67 -12.88 18.86
N ASP A 45 3.01 -12.83 17.72
CA ASP A 45 2.42 -13.94 17.01
C ASP A 45 3.13 -14.20 15.65
N ALA A 46 2.52 -15.09 14.85
CA ALA A 46 3.11 -15.52 13.59
C ALA A 46 3.17 -14.39 12.54
N ASN A 47 2.24 -13.43 12.60
CA ASN A 47 2.15 -12.28 11.72
C ASN A 47 3.36 -11.36 11.96
N GLU A 48 3.72 -11.07 13.21
CA GLU A 48 4.78 -10.11 13.54
C GLU A 48 6.14 -10.72 13.24
N GLY A 49 6.29 -12.02 13.52
CA GLY A 49 7.44 -12.82 13.14
C GLY A 49 7.69 -12.80 11.64
N PHE A 50 6.63 -13.00 10.84
CA PHE A 50 6.74 -12.97 9.38
C PHE A 50 7.18 -11.60 8.86
N ILE A 51 6.52 -10.52 9.28
CA ILE A 51 6.88 -9.15 8.87
C ILE A 51 8.32 -8.83 9.26
N THR A 52 8.74 -9.23 10.46
CA THR A 52 10.12 -9.03 10.94
C THR A 52 11.13 -9.75 10.03
N ILE A 53 10.92 -11.04 9.76
CA ILE A 53 11.83 -11.85 8.94
C ILE A 53 11.91 -11.29 7.53
N VAL A 54 10.76 -10.98 6.90
CA VAL A 54 10.71 -10.40 5.55
C VAL A 54 11.43 -9.05 5.51
N SER A 55 11.21 -8.20 6.52
CA SER A 55 11.88 -6.90 6.63
C SER A 55 13.41 -7.05 6.72
N ILE A 56 13.90 -7.98 7.55
CA ILE A 56 15.33 -8.25 7.69
C ILE A 56 15.90 -8.77 6.37
N VAL A 57 15.27 -9.73 5.73
CA VAL A 57 15.74 -10.30 4.45
C VAL A 57 15.82 -9.23 3.37
N LEU A 58 14.77 -8.41 3.21
CA LEU A 58 14.75 -7.33 2.22
C LEU A 58 15.80 -6.26 2.51
N LEU A 59 16.03 -5.92 3.79
CA LEU A 59 17.05 -4.97 4.18
C LEU A 59 18.47 -5.49 3.92
N LEU A 60 18.72 -6.76 4.25
CA LEU A 60 20.00 -7.41 3.95
C LEU A 60 20.26 -7.45 2.44
N LEU A 61 19.26 -7.78 1.63
CA LEU A 61 19.36 -7.71 0.17
C LEU A 61 19.67 -6.29 -0.31
N PHE A 62 18.97 -5.29 0.23
CA PHE A 62 19.20 -3.89 -0.12
C PHE A 62 20.63 -3.42 0.19
N ILE A 63 21.17 -3.80 1.35
CA ILE A 63 22.54 -3.43 1.76
C ILE A 63 23.59 -4.21 0.95
N ALA A 64 23.34 -5.48 0.64
CA ALA A 64 24.28 -6.33 -0.08
C ALA A 64 24.36 -6.02 -1.58
N LEU A 65 23.30 -5.48 -2.18
CA LEU A 65 23.28 -5.17 -3.61
C LEU A 65 24.12 -3.90 -3.92
N PRO A 66 24.96 -3.92 -4.96
CA PRO A 66 25.75 -2.75 -5.33
C PRO A 66 24.83 -1.61 -5.76
N LYS A 67 25.10 -0.38 -5.31
CA LYS A 67 24.28 0.80 -5.62
C LYS A 67 24.34 1.14 -7.11
N ARG A 68 23.30 0.80 -7.87
CA ARG A 68 23.18 1.10 -9.31
C ARG A 68 22.27 2.29 -9.60
N ILE A 69 21.21 2.42 -8.81
CA ILE A 69 20.18 3.44 -9.00
C ILE A 69 20.60 4.71 -8.24
N PRO A 70 20.52 5.91 -8.88
CA PRO A 70 20.76 7.18 -8.19
C PRO A 70 19.85 7.34 -6.97
N MET A 71 20.41 7.83 -5.86
CA MET A 71 19.68 7.94 -4.58
C MET A 71 18.32 8.65 -4.69
N PRO A 72 18.16 9.78 -5.42
CA PRO A 72 16.85 10.43 -5.54
C PRO A 72 15.80 9.56 -6.23
N VAL A 73 16.20 8.79 -7.25
CA VAL A 73 15.32 7.87 -7.97
C VAL A 73 14.94 6.69 -7.08
N ALA A 74 15.92 6.13 -6.35
CA ALA A 74 15.67 5.04 -5.40
C ALA A 74 14.66 5.46 -4.32
N LEU A 75 14.87 6.63 -3.70
CA LEU A 75 13.96 7.18 -2.69
C LEU A 75 12.55 7.42 -3.25
N LEU A 76 12.44 7.98 -4.46
CA LEU A 76 11.16 8.19 -5.11
C LEU A 76 10.39 6.88 -5.29
N ILE A 77 11.04 5.83 -5.79
CA ILE A 77 10.44 4.51 -5.95
C ILE A 77 10.02 3.93 -4.59
N MET A 78 10.88 4.03 -3.58
CA MET A 78 10.61 3.53 -2.24
C MET A 78 9.38 4.21 -1.61
N ILE A 79 9.32 5.54 -1.66
CA ILE A 79 8.19 6.33 -1.14
C ILE A 79 6.91 6.02 -1.94
N PHE A 80 7.02 5.92 -3.27
CA PHE A 80 5.89 5.59 -4.13
C PHE A 80 5.26 4.25 -3.76
N ASN A 81 6.07 3.21 -3.51
CA ASN A 81 5.54 1.89 -3.12
C ASN A 81 5.01 1.86 -1.69
N SER A 82 5.61 2.62 -0.76
CA SER A 82 5.04 2.83 0.58
C SER A 82 3.62 3.38 0.48
N TYR A 83 3.46 4.42 -0.34
CA TYR A 83 2.16 5.06 -0.55
C TYR A 83 1.18 4.15 -1.28
N LEU A 84 1.62 3.47 -2.34
CA LEU A 84 0.77 2.61 -3.15
C LEU A 84 0.22 1.42 -2.35
N GLY A 85 1.05 0.80 -1.51
CA GLY A 85 0.62 -0.27 -0.59
C GLY A 85 -0.47 0.24 0.36
N ARG A 86 -0.18 1.32 1.09
CA ARG A 86 -1.17 1.95 1.99
C ARG A 86 -2.45 2.35 1.28
N ALA A 87 -2.35 2.99 0.12
CA ALA A 87 -3.52 3.45 -0.63
C ALA A 87 -4.39 2.27 -1.06
N THR A 88 -3.77 1.19 -1.55
CA THR A 88 -4.47 -0.02 -1.96
C THR A 88 -5.17 -0.66 -0.77
N ASP A 89 -4.46 -0.86 0.34
CA ASP A 89 -5.00 -1.47 1.55
C ASP A 89 -6.16 -0.63 2.13
N ASN A 90 -6.04 0.70 2.15
CA ASN A 90 -7.14 1.58 2.59
C ASN A 90 -8.35 1.56 1.64
N ILE A 91 -8.14 1.39 0.32
CA ILE A 91 -9.24 1.27 -0.64
C ILE A 91 -9.99 -0.06 -0.43
N LEU A 92 -9.25 -1.14 -0.14
CA LEU A 92 -9.80 -2.48 0.02
C LEU A 92 -10.45 -2.71 1.40
N ALA A 93 -9.88 -2.12 2.46
CA ALA A 93 -10.33 -2.19 3.85
C ALA A 93 -11.34 -1.09 4.23
N SER A 94 -11.77 -0.25 3.28
CA SER A 94 -12.70 0.84 3.58
C SER A 94 -14.07 0.29 4.05
N PRO A 95 -14.62 0.77 5.19
CA PRO A 95 -15.84 0.23 5.82
C PRO A 95 -17.15 0.28 4.99
N ALA A 96 -17.13 0.90 3.80
CA ALA A 96 -18.20 0.81 2.81
C ALA A 96 -17.68 1.29 1.45
N PRO A 97 -18.18 0.74 0.31
CA PRO A 97 -19.10 -0.39 0.19
C PRO A 97 -18.40 -1.76 0.04
N TYR A 98 -17.07 -1.81 0.11
CA TYR A 98 -16.32 -2.97 -0.36
C TYR A 98 -15.85 -3.90 0.77
N ASP A 99 -15.36 -3.42 1.92
CA ASP A 99 -14.91 -4.24 3.08
C ASP A 99 -14.39 -5.63 2.67
N LEU A 100 -13.44 -5.64 1.72
CA LEU A 100 -13.06 -6.87 1.03
C LEU A 100 -12.00 -7.63 1.83
N TYR A 101 -11.26 -6.91 2.66
CA TYR A 101 -9.99 -7.34 3.21
C TYR A 101 -9.55 -6.46 4.40
N ASP A 102 -9.11 -7.10 5.49
CA ASP A 102 -8.47 -6.44 6.63
C ASP A 102 -6.96 -6.68 6.66
N THR A 103 -6.20 -5.62 6.90
CA THR A 103 -4.75 -5.68 7.12
C THR A 103 -4.45 -5.71 8.62
N MET A 104 -3.72 -6.73 9.08
CA MET A 104 -3.36 -6.98 10.48
C MET A 104 -4.52 -7.30 11.43
N ASP A 105 -4.16 -7.77 12.63
CA ASP A 105 -5.08 -8.32 13.63
C ASP A 105 -5.84 -7.28 14.48
N THR A 106 -5.43 -6.01 14.49
CA THR A 106 -5.96 -5.00 15.44
C THR A 106 -6.55 -3.79 14.72
N HIS A 107 -7.70 -3.29 15.20
CA HIS A 107 -8.33 -2.05 14.68
C HIS A 107 -7.53 -0.76 14.97
N SER A 108 -6.44 -0.85 15.73
CA SER A 108 -5.54 0.27 16.03
C SER A 108 -4.21 0.10 15.30
N TYR A 109 -3.69 1.19 14.74
CA TYR A 109 -2.40 1.22 14.05
C TYR A 109 -1.26 0.75 14.98
N ASP A 110 -0.68 -0.40 14.67
CA ASP A 110 0.40 -1.03 15.43
C ASP A 110 1.77 -0.66 14.82
N LEU A 111 2.85 -0.86 15.58
CA LEU A 111 4.23 -0.81 15.09
C LEU A 111 4.44 -1.69 13.84
N PHE A 112 3.80 -2.86 13.78
CA PHE A 112 3.98 -3.78 12.66
C PHE A 112 3.32 -3.30 11.36
N ASP A 113 2.22 -2.54 11.45
CA ASP A 113 1.68 -1.79 10.32
C ASP A 113 2.71 -0.78 9.80
N LEU A 114 3.27 0.02 10.70
CA LEU A 114 4.28 1.01 10.35
C LEU A 114 5.49 0.34 9.68
N LEU A 115 5.98 -0.76 10.24
CA LEU A 115 7.10 -1.52 9.69
C LEU A 115 6.80 -2.08 8.31
N LEU A 116 5.66 -2.74 8.13
CA LEU A 116 5.22 -3.32 6.86
C LEU A 116 5.26 -2.27 5.73
N TYR A 117 4.68 -1.10 5.98
CA TYR A 117 4.64 -0.03 4.99
C TYR A 117 5.94 0.76 4.83
N SER A 118 6.85 0.72 5.82
CA SER A 118 8.10 1.48 5.79
C SER A 118 9.29 0.67 5.28
N LEU A 119 9.21 -0.66 5.32
CA LEU A 119 10.30 -1.55 4.95
C LEU A 119 9.91 -2.50 3.79
N PRO A 120 9.05 -3.52 3.97
CA PRO A 120 8.68 -4.44 2.90
C PRO A 120 8.21 -3.78 1.61
N TYR A 121 7.17 -2.94 1.68
CA TYR A 121 6.60 -2.29 0.49
C TYR A 121 7.63 -1.44 -0.28
N PRO A 122 8.37 -0.51 0.37
CA PRO A 122 9.43 0.25 -0.28
C PRO A 122 10.54 -0.59 -0.89
N LEU A 123 11.05 -1.58 -0.13
CA LEU A 123 12.19 -2.38 -0.54
C LEU A 123 11.83 -3.35 -1.67
N GLN A 124 10.60 -3.87 -1.70
CA GLN A 124 10.08 -4.65 -2.82
C GLN A 124 10.10 -3.82 -4.11
N GLY A 125 9.57 -2.59 -4.06
CA GLY A 125 9.60 -1.66 -5.19
C GLY A 125 11.03 -1.36 -5.67
N TYR A 126 11.95 -1.13 -4.73
CA TYR A 126 13.37 -0.93 -5.05
C TYR A 126 13.99 -2.16 -5.72
N LEU A 127 13.78 -3.36 -5.19
CA LEU A 127 14.34 -4.59 -5.76
C LEU A 127 13.78 -4.85 -7.15
N TYR A 128 12.49 -4.62 -7.36
CA TYR A 128 11.87 -4.71 -8.68
C TYR A 128 12.62 -3.85 -9.70
N VAL A 129 12.78 -2.54 -9.43
CA VAL A 129 13.46 -1.64 -10.37
C VAL A 129 14.96 -1.94 -10.48
N TYR A 130 15.57 -2.47 -9.42
CA TYR A 130 16.97 -2.88 -9.41
C TYR A 130 17.24 -3.98 -10.44
N PHE A 131 16.44 -5.05 -10.43
CA PHE A 131 16.59 -6.14 -11.39
C PHE A 131 16.14 -5.72 -12.79
N TYR A 132 15.13 -4.86 -12.88
CA TYR A 132 14.71 -4.24 -14.13
C TYR A 132 15.86 -3.51 -14.84
N ASP A 133 16.60 -2.66 -14.11
CA ASP A 133 17.78 -1.94 -14.62
C ASP A 133 18.98 -2.86 -14.84
N LYS A 134 19.27 -3.76 -13.89
CA LYS A 134 20.43 -4.67 -13.94
C LYS A 134 20.43 -5.51 -15.21
N PHE A 135 19.26 -6.00 -15.63
CA PHE A 135 19.12 -6.82 -16.83
C PHE A 135 18.77 -6.02 -18.09
N ARG A 136 18.62 -4.68 -17.98
CA ARG A 136 18.30 -3.77 -19.10
C ARG A 136 17.10 -4.26 -19.92
N LEU A 137 16.05 -4.68 -19.23
CA LEU A 137 14.92 -5.38 -19.85
C LEU A 137 14.14 -4.45 -20.78
N ARG A 138 13.83 -4.94 -21.98
CA ARG A 138 13.08 -4.19 -23.02
C ARG A 138 12.10 -5.11 -23.74
N GLY A 139 11.02 -4.53 -24.27
CA GLY A 139 10.03 -5.26 -25.05
C GLY A 139 9.42 -6.43 -24.29
N ALA A 140 9.42 -7.63 -24.88
CA ALA A 140 8.83 -8.83 -24.27
C ALA A 140 9.46 -9.20 -22.91
N TYR A 141 10.77 -8.97 -22.73
CA TYR A 141 11.44 -9.29 -21.47
C TYR A 141 10.99 -8.40 -20.29
N GLN A 142 10.55 -7.17 -20.58
CA GLN A 142 9.91 -6.32 -19.57
C GLN A 142 8.57 -6.90 -19.12
N ALA A 143 7.75 -7.37 -20.06
CA ALA A 143 6.46 -7.98 -19.73
C ALA A 143 6.65 -9.26 -18.90
N ILE A 144 7.62 -10.11 -19.27
CA ILE A 144 7.97 -11.33 -18.50
C ILE A 144 8.39 -10.97 -17.08
N HIS A 145 9.21 -9.93 -16.91
CA HIS A 145 9.63 -9.49 -15.58
C HIS A 145 8.46 -8.99 -14.73
N ILE A 146 7.56 -8.18 -15.31
CA ILE A 146 6.34 -7.74 -14.63
C ILE A 146 5.54 -8.95 -14.16
N ILE A 147 5.30 -9.93 -15.03
CA ILE A 147 4.53 -11.13 -14.70
C ILE A 147 5.21 -11.94 -13.58
N ILE A 148 6.52 -12.17 -13.66
CA ILE A 148 7.27 -12.92 -12.64
C ILE A 148 7.13 -12.24 -11.26
N TRP A 149 7.29 -10.93 -11.21
CA TRP A 149 7.16 -10.18 -9.96
C TRP A 149 5.73 -10.14 -9.46
N SER A 150 4.73 -10.05 -10.33
CA SER A 150 3.31 -10.17 -9.95
C SER A 150 2.99 -11.52 -9.34
N VAL A 151 3.46 -12.62 -9.96
CA VAL A 151 3.25 -13.97 -9.42
C VAL A 151 3.98 -14.15 -8.10
N ALA A 152 5.22 -13.65 -7.98
CA ALA A 152 5.96 -13.69 -6.72
C ALA A 152 5.22 -12.94 -5.60
N SER A 153 4.67 -11.76 -5.89
CA SER A 153 3.88 -10.99 -4.92
C SER A 153 2.63 -11.73 -4.46
N ILE A 154 1.91 -12.40 -5.36
CA ILE A 154 0.75 -13.24 -4.97
C ILE A 154 1.18 -14.37 -4.05
N ILE A 155 2.29 -15.05 -4.35
CA ILE A 155 2.79 -16.13 -3.50
C ILE A 155 3.12 -15.59 -2.11
N PHE A 156 3.76 -14.41 -2.02
CA PHE A 156 4.04 -13.74 -0.75
C PHE A 156 2.75 -13.37 0.00
N GLU A 157 1.76 -12.82 -0.69
CA GLU A 157 0.46 -12.48 -0.12
C GLU A 157 -0.26 -13.73 0.40
N ALA A 158 -0.26 -14.84 -0.36
CA ALA A 158 -0.86 -16.10 0.05
C ALA A 158 -0.23 -16.67 1.32
N ILE A 159 1.10 -16.55 1.46
CA ILE A 159 1.80 -16.92 2.71
C ILE A 159 1.35 -15.99 3.84
N GLY A 160 1.23 -14.69 3.58
CA GLY A 160 0.72 -13.72 4.56
C GLY A 160 -0.71 -14.05 5.02
N VAL A 161 -1.60 -14.44 4.11
CA VAL A 161 -2.96 -14.88 4.44
C VAL A 161 -2.94 -16.12 5.34
N TRP A 162 -2.09 -17.09 5.02
CA TRP A 162 -1.93 -18.29 5.84
C TRP A 162 -1.43 -17.99 7.26
N LEU A 163 -0.61 -16.95 7.41
CA LEU A 163 -0.09 -16.46 8.69
C LEU A 163 -0.97 -15.39 9.33
N SER A 164 -2.18 -15.16 8.83
CA SER A 164 -3.16 -14.18 9.35
C SER A 164 -2.71 -12.71 9.32
N VAL A 165 -1.64 -12.41 8.58
CA VAL A 165 -1.20 -11.05 8.24
C VAL A 165 -2.29 -10.37 7.38
N PHE A 166 -2.90 -11.16 6.50
CA PHE A 166 -3.95 -10.75 5.58
C PHE A 166 -5.24 -11.55 5.88
N LYS A 167 -6.35 -10.90 6.24
CA LYS A 167 -7.66 -11.55 6.40
C LYS A 167 -8.65 -11.16 5.31
N TYR A 168 -9.00 -12.11 4.43
CA TYR A 168 -9.98 -11.90 3.38
C TYR A 168 -11.42 -12.10 3.87
N HIS A 169 -12.31 -11.16 3.56
CA HIS A 169 -13.76 -11.28 3.77
C HIS A 169 -14.50 -11.56 2.45
N GLY A 170 -14.23 -10.74 1.43
CA GLY A 170 -14.79 -10.85 0.08
C GLY A 170 -13.73 -10.84 -1.02
N TRP A 171 -12.45 -10.73 -0.65
CA TRP A 171 -11.34 -10.75 -1.58
C TRP A 171 -10.91 -12.18 -1.93
N HIS A 172 -10.59 -12.40 -3.20
CA HIS A 172 -9.95 -13.63 -3.65
C HIS A 172 -8.53 -13.33 -4.11
N LEU A 173 -7.60 -14.22 -3.79
CA LEU A 173 -6.19 -14.11 -4.17
C LEU A 173 -5.97 -13.89 -5.68
N SER A 174 -6.88 -14.38 -6.53
CA SER A 174 -6.84 -14.15 -7.98
C SER A 174 -7.04 -12.69 -8.37
N TYR A 175 -7.75 -11.90 -7.56
CA TYR A 175 -7.96 -10.46 -7.77
C TYR A 175 -6.68 -9.66 -7.49
N SER A 176 -5.76 -10.19 -6.70
CA SER A 176 -4.46 -9.55 -6.45
C SER A 176 -3.55 -9.55 -7.68
N PHE A 177 -3.73 -10.48 -8.62
CA PHE A 177 -2.91 -10.53 -9.84
C PHE A 177 -2.99 -9.26 -10.71
N PRO A 178 -4.17 -8.79 -11.14
CA PRO A 178 -4.27 -7.54 -11.89
C PRO A 178 -3.79 -6.33 -11.09
N VAL A 179 -3.95 -6.33 -9.75
CA VAL A 179 -3.44 -5.26 -8.89
C VAL A 179 -1.91 -5.22 -8.93
N TYR A 180 -1.23 -6.35 -8.74
CA TYR A 180 0.23 -6.41 -8.82
C TYR A 180 0.75 -6.14 -10.23
N LEU A 181 0.06 -6.61 -11.29
CA LEU A 181 0.41 -6.25 -12.67
C LEU A 181 0.40 -4.73 -12.86
N LEU A 182 -0.66 -4.06 -12.41
CA LEU A 182 -0.77 -2.60 -12.49
C LEU A 182 0.35 -1.91 -11.68
N THR A 183 0.58 -2.37 -10.44
CA THR A 183 1.65 -1.87 -9.57
C THR A 183 3.02 -1.92 -10.23
N PHE A 184 3.39 -3.05 -10.85
CA PHE A 184 4.70 -3.19 -11.51
C PHE A 184 4.78 -2.43 -12.84
N CYS A 185 3.68 -2.30 -13.57
CA CYS A 185 3.58 -1.39 -14.72
C CYS A 185 3.84 0.08 -14.31
N LEU A 186 3.20 0.54 -13.24
CA LEU A 186 3.40 1.90 -12.70
C LEU A 186 4.83 2.11 -12.22
N ASN A 187 5.42 1.13 -11.54
CA ASN A 187 6.83 1.17 -11.12
C ASN A 187 7.78 1.28 -12.30
N SER A 188 7.59 0.47 -13.35
CA SER A 188 8.38 0.58 -14.58
C SER A 188 8.23 1.95 -15.21
N LEU A 189 7.01 2.48 -15.33
CA LEU A 189 6.77 3.81 -15.91
C LEU A 189 7.48 4.90 -15.10
N LEU A 190 7.28 4.91 -13.78
CA LEU A 190 7.89 5.89 -12.88
C LEU A 190 9.42 5.83 -12.95
N PHE A 191 10.00 4.63 -12.96
CA PHE A 191 11.44 4.44 -13.07
C PHE A 191 12.01 5.05 -14.36
N HIS A 192 11.37 4.82 -15.52
CA HIS A 192 11.83 5.42 -16.78
C HIS A 192 11.74 6.94 -16.77
N LEU A 193 10.64 7.51 -16.26
CA LEU A 193 10.45 8.96 -16.17
C LEU A 193 11.49 9.59 -15.25
N ALA A 194 11.71 9.00 -14.08
CA ALA A 194 12.67 9.47 -13.09
C ALA A 194 14.12 9.40 -13.62
N MET A 195 14.50 8.29 -14.27
CA MET A 195 15.82 8.13 -14.86
C MET A 195 16.08 9.09 -16.01
N LYS A 196 15.08 9.30 -16.89
CA LYS A 196 15.14 10.30 -17.96
C LYS A 196 15.36 11.70 -17.39
N HIS A 197 14.57 12.11 -16.40
CA HIS A 197 14.71 13.42 -15.79
C HIS A 197 16.05 13.61 -15.07
N ASN A 198 16.50 12.61 -14.29
CA ASN A 198 17.78 12.66 -13.59
C ASN A 198 18.97 12.77 -14.55
N SER A 199 18.92 12.15 -15.73
CA SER A 199 19.96 12.32 -16.75
C SER A 199 20.03 13.75 -17.30
N LEU A 200 18.89 14.44 -17.44
CA LEU A 200 18.83 15.81 -17.94
C LEU A 200 19.44 16.82 -16.95
N TRP A 201 19.27 16.59 -15.64
CA TRP A 201 19.87 17.44 -14.61
C TRP A 201 21.38 17.34 -14.54
N LYS A 202 21.97 16.18 -14.89
CA LYS A 202 23.43 16.02 -14.93
C LYS A 202 24.11 16.71 -16.11
N LEU A 203 23.32 17.17 -17.10
CA LEU A 203 23.82 17.82 -18.32
C LEU A 203 23.72 19.35 -18.26
N LYS A 204 23.09 19.91 -17.22
CA LYS A 204 23.05 21.34 -16.93
C LYS A 204 24.06 21.68 -15.84
#